data_AF-A0A1Q7P998-F1
#
_entry.id   AF-A0A1Q7P998-F1
#
_cell.length_a   1.000
_cell.length_b   1.000
_cell.length_c   1.000
_cell.angle_alpha   90.00
_cell.angle_beta   90.00
_cell.angle_gamma   90.00
#
_symmetry.space_group_name_H-M   'P 1'
#
loop_
_entity.id
_entity.type
_entity.pdbx_description
1 polymer ?
#
loop_
_entity_poly.entity_id
_entity_poly.type
_entity_poly.pdbx_seq_one_letter_code
_entity_poly.pdbx_strand_id
1 'polypeptide(L)'
;TVSMITEGVPEKDAKLLARHATKLGKIFNGPSSIGVISAGECRLGVIGGAFDNLVACKLYREGSFGVITKSGGLSNEIIWICSQFADGITTAIGIGGDAYPGTDYVTYLELFEQDPQTKAVVIVGEMGGDLEERAAEWYGAKKRRIRLLAVVSGFCQESLPKGMKFGHAGAKEGMKGEGSARSKAEAFKKAGAIVPDTFGALGPAIKATYEELVRSGQVRPIPELSPADLPKLPKTVEEGMKTGEVMVAPLIKTTISDDRGDEPLYDGYPASELINKGYEIPHVMGLLWDKRLISKQEAEIIKRIMMLSADHGPCVSGALGTIIAACAGIGMSQAVAAGLIMIGPRFGGAVTDAGRWFKHAVDNKMSVDEFLSYMKKNVGPVPGIGHRVKSVRNPDKRVKELVGYVKSLGIKTPHLDFALEVEKVTSSKKENLILNVDGTMAAVLVDLGFPVDSLNGFFILSRTIGLIGHWVDQKRQDSRLIRLFDYLVNYAVPKRREVPPLK
;
A
#
# COMPACT_ATOMS: atom_id res chain seq x y z
N THR A 1 -7.29 -9.39 30.66
CA THR A 1 -6.08 -8.54 30.70
C THR A 1 -6.03 -7.70 29.44
N VAL A 2 -5.59 -6.45 29.54
CA VAL A 2 -5.28 -5.58 28.40
C VAL A 2 -3.82 -5.18 28.53
N SER A 3 -3.03 -5.29 27.46
CA SER A 3 -1.63 -4.83 27.41
C SER A 3 -1.49 -3.72 26.38
N MET A 4 -1.07 -2.54 26.81
CA MET A 4 -0.95 -1.35 25.97
C MET A 4 0.51 -1.09 25.60
N ILE A 5 0.80 -1.22 24.31
CA ILE A 5 2.15 -1.02 23.75
C ILE A 5 2.46 0.45 23.48
N THR A 6 1.43 1.26 23.30
CA THR A 6 1.55 2.69 22.99
C THR A 6 2.39 3.42 24.05
N GLU A 7 3.43 4.09 23.57
CA GLU A 7 4.26 5.01 24.36
C GLU A 7 3.74 6.45 24.24
N GLY A 8 3.98 7.27 25.26
CA GLY A 8 3.59 8.68 25.26
C GLY A 8 2.11 8.92 25.58
N VAL A 9 1.45 7.99 26.28
CA VAL A 9 0.09 8.18 26.78
C VAL A 9 0.10 9.28 27.86
N PRO A 10 -0.78 10.29 27.78
CA PRO A 10 -0.85 11.32 28.81
C PRO A 10 -1.04 10.70 30.21
N GLU A 11 -0.27 11.14 31.20
CA GLU A 11 -0.29 10.58 32.57
C GLU A 11 -1.70 10.55 33.18
N LYS A 12 -2.52 11.57 32.87
CA LYS A 12 -3.91 11.65 33.32
C LYS A 12 -4.75 10.49 32.77
N ASP A 13 -4.58 10.18 31.49
CA ASP A 13 -5.32 9.13 30.81
C ASP A 13 -4.85 7.76 31.27
N ALA A 14 -3.53 7.56 31.43
CA ALA A 14 -2.96 6.35 32.02
C ALA A 14 -3.58 6.06 33.41
N LYS A 15 -3.67 7.08 34.28
CA LYS A 15 -4.33 6.97 35.59
C LYS A 15 -5.81 6.64 35.50
N LEU A 16 -6.55 7.26 34.56
CA LEU A 16 -7.98 6.99 34.36
C LEU A 16 -8.22 5.55 33.89
N LEU A 17 -7.41 5.08 32.94
CA LEU A 17 -7.45 3.71 32.41
C LEU A 17 -7.11 2.69 33.51
N ALA A 18 -6.03 2.93 34.27
CA ALA A 18 -5.65 2.08 35.40
C ALA A 18 -6.80 1.97 36.41
N ARG A 19 -7.35 3.09 36.87
CA ARG A 19 -8.48 3.12 37.81
C ARG A 19 -9.72 2.41 37.27
N HIS A 20 -10.00 2.55 35.97
CA HIS A 20 -11.13 1.88 35.33
C HIS A 20 -10.92 0.36 35.28
N ALA A 21 -9.71 -0.09 34.92
CA ALA A 21 -9.36 -1.51 34.92
C ALA A 21 -9.48 -2.13 36.32
N THR A 22 -8.96 -1.45 37.36
CA THR A 22 -9.10 -1.89 38.76
C THR A 22 -10.57 -2.02 39.16
N LYS A 23 -11.42 -1.03 38.83
CA LYS A 23 -12.87 -1.09 39.13
C LYS A 23 -13.57 -2.30 38.49
N LEU A 24 -13.09 -2.75 37.34
CA LEU A 24 -13.63 -3.90 36.62
C LEU A 24 -12.97 -5.24 37.00
N GLY A 25 -12.03 -5.24 37.95
CA GLY A 25 -11.26 -6.44 38.30
C GLY A 25 -10.44 -6.98 37.13
N LYS A 26 -9.93 -6.09 36.26
CA LYS A 26 -9.10 -6.44 35.10
C LYS A 26 -7.66 -5.96 35.30
N ILE A 27 -6.70 -6.72 34.77
CA ILE A 27 -5.30 -6.31 34.68
C ILE A 27 -5.10 -5.40 33.46
N PHE A 28 -4.48 -4.25 33.68
CA PHE A 28 -4.04 -3.32 32.64
C PHE A 28 -2.52 -3.19 32.69
N ASN A 29 -1.84 -3.82 31.74
CA ASN A 29 -0.38 -3.82 31.60
C ASN A 29 0.06 -2.68 30.65
N GLY A 30 1.06 -1.89 31.03
CA GLY A 30 1.40 -0.65 30.34
C GLY A 30 0.73 0.60 30.95
N PRO A 31 0.73 1.76 30.28
CA PRO A 31 1.19 1.98 28.89
C PRO A 31 2.71 1.83 28.73
N SER A 32 3.20 1.97 27.49
CA SER A 32 4.62 1.78 27.15
C SER A 32 5.15 0.38 27.46
N SER A 33 4.28 -0.63 27.41
CA SER A 33 4.63 -2.03 27.67
C SER A 33 5.01 -2.77 26.39
N ILE A 34 6.09 -3.55 26.40
CA ILE A 34 6.36 -4.47 25.28
C ILE A 34 5.48 -5.73 25.28
N GLY A 35 4.74 -5.97 26.37
CA GLY A 35 3.89 -7.13 26.51
C GLY A 35 4.12 -8.01 27.74
N VAL A 36 3.52 -9.20 27.67
CA VAL A 36 3.59 -10.29 28.64
C VAL A 36 3.82 -11.59 27.89
N ILE A 37 4.69 -12.46 28.37
CA ILE A 37 4.87 -13.81 27.83
C ILE A 37 4.90 -14.83 28.95
N SER A 38 4.02 -15.82 28.87
CA SER A 38 4.06 -17.05 29.65
C SER A 38 4.64 -18.14 28.74
N ALA A 39 5.84 -18.62 29.07
CA ALA A 39 6.62 -19.50 28.21
C ALA A 39 5.90 -20.84 28.01
N GLY A 40 5.86 -21.33 26.77
CA GLY A 40 5.09 -22.53 26.40
C GLY A 40 3.57 -22.34 26.32
N GLU A 41 3.03 -21.19 26.74
CA GLU A 41 1.57 -20.96 26.79
C GLU A 41 1.09 -19.84 25.87
N CYS A 42 1.46 -18.59 26.17
CA CYS A 42 0.87 -17.42 25.53
C CYS A 42 1.84 -16.25 25.49
N ARG A 43 1.77 -15.47 24.41
CA ARG A 43 2.52 -14.22 24.22
C ARG A 43 1.57 -13.10 23.83
N LEU A 44 1.53 -12.05 24.63
CA LEU A 44 0.82 -10.80 24.37
C LEU A 44 1.85 -9.71 24.06
N GLY A 45 1.86 -9.18 22.84
CA GLY A 45 2.80 -8.14 22.41
C GLY A 45 4.11 -8.67 21.81
N VAL A 46 5.12 -7.81 21.74
CA VAL A 46 6.40 -8.08 21.05
C VAL A 46 7.51 -8.58 21.99
N ILE A 47 7.22 -8.77 23.28
CA ILE A 47 8.12 -9.39 24.26
C ILE A 47 8.67 -10.75 23.78
N GLY A 48 9.96 -11.01 23.98
CA GLY A 48 10.65 -12.19 23.47
C GLY A 48 11.14 -12.07 22.00
N GLY A 49 10.78 -11.01 21.26
CA GLY A 49 11.38 -10.71 19.95
C GLY A 49 10.96 -11.65 18.80
N ALA A 50 11.84 -11.82 17.81
CA ALA A 50 11.61 -12.71 16.68
C ALA A 50 11.56 -14.18 17.11
N PHE A 51 11.02 -15.05 16.24
CA PHE A 51 10.86 -16.48 16.54
C PHE A 51 12.18 -17.14 16.98
N ASP A 52 13.28 -16.85 16.29
CA ASP A 52 14.61 -17.38 16.64
C ASP A 52 15.04 -17.02 18.06
N ASN A 53 14.67 -15.82 18.52
CA ASN A 53 14.94 -15.41 19.90
C ASN A 53 14.04 -16.14 20.91
N LEU A 54 12.77 -16.44 20.55
CA LEU A 54 11.92 -17.30 21.39
C LEU A 54 12.56 -18.67 21.58
N VAL A 55 13.13 -19.24 20.53
CA VAL A 55 13.82 -20.54 20.59
C VAL A 55 15.12 -20.43 21.38
N ALA A 56 15.96 -19.42 21.12
CA ALA A 56 17.21 -19.20 21.83
C ALA A 56 17.03 -18.99 23.35
N CYS A 57 15.97 -18.29 23.74
CA CYS A 57 15.59 -18.06 25.13
C CYS A 57 14.76 -19.19 25.76
N LYS A 58 14.56 -20.32 25.04
CA LYS A 58 13.79 -21.48 25.51
C LYS A 58 12.33 -21.17 25.87
N LEU A 59 11.73 -20.15 25.25
CA LEU A 59 10.38 -19.65 25.53
C LEU A 59 9.26 -20.56 25.01
N TYR A 60 9.60 -21.65 24.33
CA TYR A 60 8.67 -22.69 23.90
C TYR A 60 8.31 -23.68 25.02
N ARG A 61 8.94 -23.58 26.20
CA ARG A 61 8.65 -24.39 27.38
C ARG A 61 8.74 -23.55 28.65
N GLU A 62 8.02 -23.99 29.67
CA GLU A 62 8.02 -23.32 30.97
C GLU A 62 9.28 -23.66 31.79
N GLY A 63 9.83 -22.67 32.49
CA GLY A 63 10.92 -22.79 33.47
C GLY A 63 10.43 -22.55 34.91
N SER A 64 11.27 -21.95 35.76
CA SER A 64 10.92 -21.70 37.17
C SER A 64 11.05 -20.24 37.63
N PHE A 65 11.51 -19.33 36.76
CA PHE A 65 11.76 -17.93 37.10
C PHE A 65 10.70 -16.97 36.52
N GLY A 66 10.04 -16.18 37.36
CA GLY A 66 9.24 -15.04 36.91
C GLY A 66 10.13 -13.82 36.63
N VAL A 67 9.73 -12.96 35.70
CA VAL A 67 10.45 -11.72 35.37
C VAL A 67 9.49 -10.54 35.37
N ILE A 68 9.86 -9.44 36.04
CA ILE A 68 9.12 -8.18 35.96
C ILE A 68 10.10 -7.04 35.69
N THR A 69 9.77 -6.17 34.74
CA THR A 69 10.64 -5.06 34.37
C THR A 69 9.84 -3.89 33.81
N LYS A 70 10.34 -2.68 34.02
CA LYS A 70 9.83 -1.46 33.34
C LYS A 70 10.30 -1.36 31.90
N SER A 71 11.57 -1.71 31.66
CA SER A 71 12.20 -1.58 30.34
C SER A 71 11.85 -2.73 29.42
N GLY A 72 11.37 -2.39 28.23
CA GLY A 72 11.15 -3.35 27.16
C GLY A 72 12.43 -4.08 26.72
N GLY A 73 13.48 -3.32 26.37
CA GLY A 73 14.77 -3.90 25.97
C GLY A 73 15.35 -4.84 27.03
N LEU A 74 15.36 -4.41 28.30
CA LEU A 74 15.87 -5.26 29.38
C LEU A 74 14.99 -6.49 29.62
N SER A 75 13.71 -6.48 29.29
CA SER A 75 12.86 -7.68 29.41
C SER A 75 13.44 -8.85 28.63
N ASN A 76 13.83 -8.62 27.38
CA ASN A 76 14.41 -9.67 26.53
C ASN A 76 15.78 -10.11 27.07
N GLU A 77 16.57 -9.18 27.59
CA GLU A 77 17.86 -9.48 28.19
C GLU A 77 17.72 -10.34 29.46
N ILE A 78 16.79 -10.02 30.36
CA ILE A 78 16.58 -10.81 31.59
C ILE A 78 16.01 -12.18 31.28
N ILE A 79 15.10 -12.27 30.31
CA ILE A 79 14.61 -13.55 29.79
C ILE A 79 15.79 -14.40 29.29
N TRP A 80 16.70 -13.79 28.52
CA TRP A 80 17.89 -14.47 28.03
C TRP A 80 18.80 -14.90 29.19
N ILE A 81 19.13 -14.02 30.15
CA ILE A 81 19.94 -14.37 31.32
C ILE A 81 19.32 -15.54 32.10
N CYS A 82 18.00 -15.53 32.33
CA CYS A 82 17.31 -16.63 33.00
C CYS A 82 17.42 -17.95 32.20
N SER A 83 17.37 -17.90 30.86
CA SER A 83 17.53 -19.08 30.01
C SER A 83 18.96 -19.67 30.02
N GLN A 84 19.97 -18.84 30.30
CA GLN A 84 21.38 -19.25 30.32
C GLN A 84 21.84 -19.68 31.72
N PHE A 85 21.34 -19.03 32.77
CA PHE A 85 21.80 -19.24 34.15
C PHE A 85 20.81 -20.04 35.01
N ALA A 86 19.60 -20.32 34.53
CA ALA A 86 18.59 -21.18 35.16
C ALA A 86 17.88 -22.06 34.11
N ASP A 87 16.70 -22.60 34.45
CA ASP A 87 15.90 -23.47 33.56
C ASP A 87 14.95 -22.70 32.61
N GLY A 88 15.05 -21.37 32.57
CA GLY A 88 14.16 -20.49 31.80
C GLY A 88 13.13 -19.78 32.68
N ILE A 89 12.17 -19.12 32.03
CA ILE A 89 11.14 -18.34 32.72
C ILE A 89 9.81 -19.08 32.81
N THR A 90 8.98 -18.74 33.79
CA THR A 90 7.53 -19.02 33.78
C THR A 90 6.83 -17.95 32.96
N THR A 91 6.71 -16.75 33.53
CA THR A 91 6.11 -15.58 32.90
C THR A 91 7.04 -14.38 33.03
N ALA A 92 7.17 -13.61 31.95
CA ALA A 92 7.84 -12.31 31.93
C ALA A 92 6.86 -11.19 31.59
N ILE A 93 6.97 -10.10 32.33
CA ILE A 93 6.05 -8.96 32.28
C ILE A 93 6.85 -7.68 32.13
N GLY A 94 6.72 -7.04 30.95
CA GLY A 94 7.16 -5.66 30.77
C GLY A 94 6.05 -4.72 31.22
N ILE A 95 6.12 -4.13 32.41
CA ILE A 95 5.05 -3.28 32.95
C ILE A 95 4.96 -1.91 32.27
N GLY A 96 6.04 -1.50 31.59
CA GLY A 96 6.19 -0.24 30.89
C GLY A 96 6.93 0.84 31.67
N GLY A 97 7.55 1.77 30.93
CA GLY A 97 8.40 2.85 31.47
C GLY A 97 7.66 4.11 31.90
N ASP A 98 6.33 4.12 31.83
CA ASP A 98 5.52 5.26 32.22
C ASP A 98 5.56 5.49 33.74
N ALA A 99 5.41 6.75 34.15
CA ALA A 99 5.41 7.13 35.57
C ALA A 99 4.28 6.46 36.38
N TYR A 100 3.18 6.10 35.71
CA TYR A 100 2.00 5.47 36.32
C TYR A 100 1.59 4.25 35.52
N PRO A 101 2.26 3.10 35.71
CA PRO A 101 1.84 1.86 35.08
C PRO A 101 0.45 1.45 35.58
N GLY A 102 -0.32 0.82 34.72
CA GLY A 102 -1.68 0.39 35.00
C GLY A 102 -1.81 -0.68 36.08
N THR A 103 -0.77 -1.49 36.23
CA THR A 103 -0.65 -2.55 37.24
C THR A 103 0.76 -2.48 37.83
N ASP A 104 0.84 -2.50 39.16
CA ASP A 104 2.11 -2.35 39.89
C ASP A 104 2.84 -3.69 40.14
N TYR A 105 4.07 -3.61 40.65
CA TYR A 105 4.86 -4.79 40.98
C TYR A 105 4.20 -5.70 42.01
N VAL A 106 3.54 -5.13 43.03
CA VAL A 106 2.92 -5.91 44.11
C VAL A 106 1.83 -6.82 43.54
N THR A 107 0.98 -6.29 42.66
CA THR A 107 -0.07 -7.08 42.01
C THR A 107 0.52 -8.25 41.23
N TYR A 108 1.59 -8.04 40.46
CA TYR A 108 2.24 -9.12 39.72
C TYR A 108 2.99 -10.10 40.61
N LEU A 109 3.64 -9.63 41.67
CA LEU A 109 4.29 -10.49 42.68
C LEU A 109 3.28 -11.39 43.40
N GLU A 110 2.06 -10.92 43.64
CA GLU A 110 0.99 -11.75 44.18
C GLU A 110 0.57 -12.86 43.22
N LEU A 111 0.51 -12.56 41.91
CA LEU A 111 0.24 -13.59 40.90
C LEU A 111 1.36 -14.62 40.83
N PHE A 112 2.63 -14.20 40.89
CA PHE A 112 3.76 -15.12 40.95
C PHE A 112 3.80 -15.94 42.24
N GLU A 113 3.45 -15.35 43.38
CA GLU A 113 3.36 -16.06 44.66
C GLU A 113 2.27 -17.15 44.63
N GLN A 114 1.17 -16.89 43.93
CA GLN A 114 0.07 -17.85 43.72
C GLN A 114 0.37 -18.92 42.67
N ASP A 115 1.25 -18.63 41.70
CA ASP A 115 1.66 -19.59 40.68
C ASP A 115 2.61 -20.65 41.26
N PRO A 116 2.16 -21.92 41.41
CA PRO A 116 2.99 -22.96 42.00
C PRO A 116 4.27 -23.23 41.20
N GLN A 117 4.31 -22.96 39.90
CA GLN A 117 5.49 -23.21 39.05
C GLN A 117 6.61 -22.20 39.34
N THR A 118 6.28 -20.92 39.51
CA THR A 118 7.28 -19.88 39.78
C THR A 118 7.95 -20.09 41.14
N LYS A 119 9.27 -20.25 41.19
CA LYS A 119 10.04 -20.43 42.44
C LYS A 119 10.88 -19.21 42.82
N ALA A 120 11.26 -18.41 41.83
CA ALA A 120 11.97 -17.16 42.02
C ALA A 120 11.43 -16.11 41.06
N VAL A 121 11.49 -14.83 41.44
CA VAL A 121 11.14 -13.71 40.58
C VAL A 121 12.30 -12.74 40.50
N VAL A 122 12.63 -12.31 39.29
CA VAL A 122 13.62 -11.27 39.03
C VAL A 122 12.88 -9.97 38.72
N ILE A 123 13.07 -8.96 39.56
CA ILE A 123 12.62 -7.59 39.29
C ILE A 123 13.81 -6.77 38.79
N VAL A 124 13.64 -6.16 37.62
CA VAL A 124 14.53 -5.09 37.16
C VAL A 124 13.77 -3.78 37.18
N GLY A 125 13.99 -3.05 38.27
CA GLY A 125 13.42 -1.73 38.52
C GLY A 125 14.31 -0.61 38.02
N GLU A 126 13.81 0.61 38.19
CA GLU A 126 14.48 1.84 37.80
C GLU A 126 14.28 2.90 38.88
N MET A 127 15.17 3.89 38.93
CA MET A 127 14.95 5.12 39.69
C MET A 127 13.61 5.79 39.35
N GLY A 128 13.06 6.56 40.30
CA GLY A 128 11.81 7.32 40.17
C GLY A 128 10.55 6.54 40.57
N GLY A 129 9.64 7.22 41.27
CA GLY A 129 8.47 6.59 41.90
C GLY A 129 8.84 5.69 43.09
N ASP A 130 7.84 4.99 43.62
CA ASP A 130 7.91 4.21 44.88
C ASP A 130 7.56 2.71 44.71
N LEU A 131 7.40 2.25 43.45
CA LEU A 131 6.91 0.90 43.16
C LEU A 131 7.84 -0.18 43.72
N GLU A 132 9.15 0.02 43.61
CA GLU A 132 10.20 -0.85 44.12
C GLU A 132 10.16 -0.93 45.66
N GLU A 133 10.03 0.19 46.35
CA GLU A 133 9.93 0.24 47.82
C GLU A 133 8.68 -0.48 48.32
N ARG A 134 7.53 -0.28 47.65
CA ARG A 134 6.29 -1.00 47.95
C ARG A 134 6.42 -2.51 47.73
N ALA A 135 7.13 -2.92 46.68
CA ALA A 135 7.42 -4.33 46.44
C ALA A 135 8.33 -4.92 47.53
N ALA A 136 9.33 -4.16 47.99
CA ALA A 136 10.20 -4.55 49.10
C ALA A 136 9.42 -4.68 50.42
N GLU A 137 8.56 -3.70 50.75
CA GLU A 137 7.69 -3.75 51.93
C GLU A 137 6.78 -4.99 51.90
N TRP A 138 6.12 -5.24 50.77
CA TRP A 138 5.30 -6.43 50.58
C TRP A 138 6.12 -7.71 50.80
N TYR A 139 7.31 -7.82 50.22
CA TYR A 139 8.14 -9.01 50.35
C TYR A 139 8.59 -9.24 51.80
N GLY A 140 9.01 -8.18 52.50
CA GLY A 140 9.49 -8.24 53.89
C GLY A 140 8.41 -8.42 54.96
N ALA A 141 7.13 -8.15 54.64
CA ALA A 141 6.03 -8.21 55.61
C ALA A 141 5.76 -9.63 56.17
N LYS A 142 6.07 -10.68 55.40
CA LYS A 142 5.94 -12.09 55.82
C LYS A 142 6.80 -12.99 54.96
N LYS A 143 7.10 -14.19 55.44
CA LYS A 143 7.81 -15.21 54.66
C LYS A 143 7.02 -15.55 53.37
N ARG A 144 7.69 -15.48 52.23
CA ARG A 144 7.14 -15.78 50.90
C ARG A 144 7.58 -17.16 50.39
N ARG A 145 6.79 -17.75 49.50
CA ARG A 145 7.14 -19.00 48.79
C ARG A 145 8.16 -18.71 47.71
N ILE A 146 7.95 -17.67 46.92
CA ILE A 146 8.91 -17.24 45.89
C ILE A 146 10.12 -16.57 46.52
N ARG A 147 11.29 -16.77 45.92
CA ARG A 147 12.49 -15.97 46.20
C ARG A 147 12.49 -14.72 45.33
N LEU A 148 12.90 -13.59 45.88
CA LEU A 148 12.98 -12.34 45.12
C LEU A 148 14.44 -11.97 44.84
N LEU A 149 14.77 -11.78 43.57
CA LEU A 149 15.99 -11.13 43.12
C LEU A 149 15.61 -9.75 42.58
N ALA A 150 16.33 -8.70 42.97
CA ALA A 150 16.04 -7.35 42.52
C ALA A 150 17.31 -6.61 42.08
N VAL A 151 17.23 -5.95 40.93
CA VAL A 151 18.24 -4.99 40.44
C VAL A 151 17.54 -3.68 40.13
N VAL A 152 18.15 -2.56 40.52
CA VAL A 152 17.61 -1.23 40.27
C VAL A 152 18.59 -0.46 39.40
N SER A 153 18.17 -0.02 38.21
CA SER A 153 19.00 0.83 37.34
C SER A 153 18.94 2.31 37.76
N GLY A 154 19.97 3.08 37.39
CA GLY A 154 20.02 4.53 37.63
C GLY A 154 21.05 5.01 38.66
N PHE A 155 21.92 4.15 39.19
CA PHE A 155 22.98 4.54 40.15
C PHE A 155 23.91 5.65 39.65
N CYS A 156 24.13 5.75 38.33
CA CYS A 156 24.95 6.81 37.74
C CYS A 156 24.40 8.22 37.97
N GLN A 157 23.09 8.36 38.24
CA GLN A 157 22.46 9.66 38.49
C GLN A 157 23.09 10.39 39.68
N GLU A 158 23.57 9.68 40.69
CA GLU A 158 24.25 10.28 41.84
C GLU A 158 25.52 11.06 41.45
N SER A 159 26.10 10.72 40.29
CA SER A 159 27.27 11.37 39.71
C SER A 159 26.93 12.38 38.61
N LEU A 160 25.64 12.57 38.30
CA LEU A 160 25.15 13.43 37.22
C LEU A 160 24.47 14.70 37.77
N PRO A 161 24.33 15.77 36.96
CA PRO A 161 23.64 16.99 37.39
C PRO A 161 22.19 16.74 37.83
N LYS A 162 21.79 17.36 38.95
CA LYS A 162 20.41 17.28 39.47
C LYS A 162 19.40 17.75 38.42
N GLY A 163 18.32 17.00 38.24
CA GLY A 163 17.24 17.34 37.31
C GLY A 163 17.37 16.76 35.89
N MET A 164 18.45 16.04 35.59
CA MET A 164 18.56 15.25 34.36
C MET A 164 17.47 14.17 34.32
N LYS A 165 16.79 14.06 33.18
CA LYS A 165 15.76 13.04 32.91
C LYS A 165 16.37 11.93 32.05
N PHE A 166 16.05 10.68 32.35
CA PHE A 166 16.38 9.55 31.48
C PHE A 166 15.23 9.27 30.51
N GLY A 167 15.45 8.35 29.56
CA GLY A 167 14.56 8.14 28.41
C GLY A 167 13.11 7.75 28.78
N HIS A 168 12.92 6.96 29.84
CA HIS A 168 11.58 6.61 30.31
C HIS A 168 10.92 7.78 31.06
N ALA A 169 9.62 7.99 30.82
CA ALA A 169 8.86 9.08 31.42
C ALA A 169 8.85 9.04 32.96
N GLY A 170 8.89 7.84 33.56
CA GLY A 170 8.94 7.64 35.02
C GLY A 170 10.32 7.80 35.66
N ALA A 171 11.39 7.87 34.88
CA ALA A 171 12.77 7.84 35.36
C ALA A 171 13.25 9.23 35.82
N LYS A 172 12.62 9.74 36.89
CA LYS A 172 12.96 11.02 37.53
C LYS A 172 12.90 10.90 39.05
N GLU A 173 13.93 11.39 39.72
CA GLU A 173 13.98 11.45 41.19
C GLU A 173 13.03 12.53 41.75
N GLY A 174 12.43 12.23 42.92
CA GLY A 174 11.57 13.18 43.63
C GLY A 174 12.34 14.37 44.21
N MET A 175 11.66 15.48 44.48
CA MET A 175 12.28 16.72 44.97
C MET A 175 13.00 16.59 46.32
N LYS A 176 12.77 15.50 47.07
CA LYS A 176 13.36 15.21 48.39
C LYS A 176 14.33 14.01 48.42
N GLY A 177 14.76 13.49 47.27
CA GLY A 177 15.64 12.30 47.18
C GLY A 177 14.92 10.95 47.31
N GLU A 178 13.59 10.97 47.36
CA GLU A 178 12.73 9.79 47.29
C GLU A 178 12.80 9.16 45.89
N GLY A 179 12.87 7.82 45.85
CA GLY A 179 12.90 7.06 44.61
C GLY A 179 14.28 6.95 43.96
N SER A 180 15.39 7.27 44.67
CA SER A 180 16.75 7.05 44.16
C SER A 180 17.05 5.55 44.02
N ALA A 181 17.85 5.18 43.01
CA ALA A 181 18.20 3.77 42.76
C ALA A 181 18.81 3.08 43.99
N ARG A 182 19.66 3.80 44.74
CA ARG A 182 20.27 3.32 45.98
C ARG A 182 19.25 3.08 47.09
N SER A 183 18.35 4.03 47.33
CA SER A 183 17.32 3.86 48.37
C SER A 183 16.43 2.63 48.13
N LYS A 184 16.06 2.40 46.86
CA LYS A 184 15.28 1.23 46.41
C LYS A 184 16.04 -0.08 46.57
N ALA A 185 17.31 -0.12 46.17
CA ALA A 185 18.15 -1.30 46.33
C ALA A 185 18.32 -1.66 47.81
N GLU A 186 18.53 -0.68 48.68
CA GLU A 186 18.64 -0.91 50.13
C GLU A 186 17.30 -1.35 50.76
N ALA A 187 16.16 -0.85 50.27
CA ALA A 187 14.85 -1.33 50.69
C ALA A 187 14.67 -2.83 50.39
N PHE A 188 15.02 -3.26 49.17
CA PHE A 188 14.98 -4.69 48.80
C PHE A 188 15.94 -5.55 49.65
N LYS A 189 17.17 -5.08 49.90
CA LYS A 189 18.12 -5.78 50.77
C LYS A 189 17.56 -5.96 52.19
N LYS A 190 17.00 -4.90 52.78
CA LYS A 190 16.38 -4.95 54.12
C LYS A 190 15.18 -5.89 54.19
N ALA A 191 14.42 -6.00 53.09
CA ALA A 191 13.31 -6.93 52.96
C ALA A 191 13.74 -8.40 52.81
N GLY A 192 15.04 -8.68 52.65
CA GLY A 192 15.58 -10.02 52.46
C GLY A 192 15.57 -10.51 51.00
N ALA A 193 15.42 -9.60 50.03
CA ALA A 193 15.61 -9.93 48.62
C ALA A 193 17.10 -10.04 48.29
N ILE A 194 17.43 -10.84 47.27
CA ILE A 194 18.79 -10.98 46.75
C ILE A 194 19.05 -9.79 45.82
N VAL A 195 19.94 -8.89 46.22
CA VAL A 195 20.28 -7.68 45.45
C VAL A 195 21.75 -7.71 45.07
N PRO A 196 22.09 -8.09 43.83
CA PRO A 196 23.46 -8.06 43.33
C PRO A 196 24.02 -6.62 43.33
N ASP A 197 25.34 -6.48 43.56
CA ASP A 197 25.99 -5.17 43.62
C ASP A 197 26.02 -4.45 42.26
N THR A 198 25.98 -5.20 41.16
CA THR A 198 25.95 -4.68 39.79
C THR A 198 25.02 -5.51 38.92
N PHE A 199 24.55 -4.95 37.81
CA PHE A 199 23.75 -5.69 36.82
C PHE A 199 24.50 -6.93 36.29
N GLY A 200 25.82 -6.83 36.08
CA GLY A 200 26.65 -7.97 35.62
C GLY A 200 26.70 -9.14 36.60
N ALA A 201 26.43 -8.91 37.89
CA ALA A 201 26.35 -9.95 38.91
C ALA A 201 24.98 -10.65 38.96
N LEU A 202 23.99 -10.23 38.16
CA LEU A 202 22.65 -10.82 38.16
C LEU A 202 22.63 -12.27 37.68
N GLY A 203 23.34 -12.60 36.59
CA GLY A 203 23.44 -13.97 36.08
C GLY A 203 23.99 -14.97 37.13
N PRO A 204 25.14 -14.69 37.75
CA PRO A 204 25.66 -15.48 38.88
C PRO A 204 24.66 -15.62 40.04
N ALA A 205 23.94 -14.56 40.40
CA ALA A 205 22.94 -14.61 41.48
C ALA A 205 21.72 -15.48 41.12
N ILE A 206 21.26 -15.42 39.87
CA ILE A 206 20.22 -16.30 39.33
C ILE A 206 20.68 -17.75 39.40
N LYS A 207 21.90 -18.04 38.94
CA LYS A 207 22.48 -19.39 38.96
C LYS A 207 22.57 -19.96 40.36
N ALA A 208 23.12 -19.20 41.31
CA ALA A 208 23.22 -19.64 42.71
C ALA A 208 21.83 -19.92 43.31
N THR A 209 20.83 -19.09 43.00
CA THR A 209 19.45 -19.30 43.45
C THR A 209 18.85 -20.56 42.85
N TYR A 210 19.03 -20.77 41.55
CA TYR A 210 18.53 -21.96 40.85
C TYR A 210 19.16 -23.25 41.39
N GLU A 211 20.48 -23.29 41.58
CA GLU A 211 21.18 -24.45 42.15
C GLU A 211 20.70 -24.81 43.56
N GLU A 212 20.39 -23.81 44.39
CA GLU A 212 19.81 -24.04 45.71
C GLU A 212 18.36 -24.57 45.64
N LEU A 213 17.56 -24.06 44.71
CA LEU A 213 16.21 -24.56 44.46
C LEU A 213 16.21 -26.01 43.97
N VAL A 214 17.19 -26.39 43.14
CA VAL A 214 17.40 -27.78 42.72
C VAL A 214 17.85 -28.64 43.91
N ARG A 215 18.84 -28.19 44.69
CA ARG A 215 19.36 -28.94 45.86
C ARG A 215 18.29 -29.18 46.93
N SER A 216 17.39 -28.21 47.12
CA SER A 216 16.26 -28.32 48.05
C SER A 216 15.08 -29.11 47.48
N GLY A 217 15.17 -29.59 46.23
CA GLY A 217 14.12 -30.39 45.58
C GLY A 217 12.89 -29.58 45.14
N GLN A 218 12.96 -28.25 45.19
CA GLN A 218 11.87 -27.36 44.78
C GLN A 218 11.77 -27.24 43.25
N VAL A 219 12.88 -27.43 42.55
CA VAL A 219 12.95 -27.44 41.08
C VAL A 219 13.59 -28.74 40.63
N ARG A 220 13.05 -29.33 39.56
CA ARG A 220 13.65 -30.47 38.87
C ARG A 220 14.24 -29.98 37.55
N PRO A 221 15.53 -30.23 37.27
CA PRO A 221 16.13 -29.83 36.00
C PRO A 221 15.36 -30.39 34.81
N ILE A 222 15.12 -29.54 33.81
CA ILE A 222 14.43 -29.88 32.58
C ILE A 222 15.48 -30.31 31.54
N PRO A 223 15.38 -31.50 30.93
CA PRO A 223 16.27 -31.91 29.85
C PRO A 223 16.20 -30.93 28.66
N GLU A 224 17.36 -30.54 28.13
CA GLU A 224 17.42 -29.70 26.94
C GLU A 224 17.05 -30.50 25.69
N LEU A 225 16.30 -29.87 24.79
CA LEU A 225 15.98 -30.45 23.49
C LEU A 225 17.22 -30.48 22.60
N SER A 226 17.30 -31.51 21.76
CA SER A 226 18.33 -31.55 20.72
C SER A 226 18.05 -30.47 19.66
N PRO A 227 19.06 -29.99 18.90
CA PRO A 227 18.84 -29.04 17.80
C PRO A 227 17.85 -29.52 16.72
N ALA A 228 17.63 -30.84 16.61
CA ALA A 228 16.66 -31.41 15.69
C ALA A 228 15.22 -31.24 16.19
N ASP A 229 15.02 -31.22 17.51
CA ASP A 229 13.70 -31.18 18.16
C ASP A 229 13.23 -29.75 18.48
N LEU A 230 14.08 -28.74 18.26
CA LEU A 230 13.70 -27.35 18.44
C LEU A 230 12.59 -26.94 17.44
N PRO A 231 11.58 -26.17 17.89
CA PRO A 231 10.55 -25.64 16.99
C PRO A 231 11.16 -24.82 15.85
N LYS A 232 10.66 -25.00 14.63
CA LYS A 232 11.08 -24.26 13.43
C LYS A 232 9.85 -23.74 12.69
N LEU A 233 9.92 -22.50 12.23
CA LEU A 233 8.95 -22.00 11.26
C LEU A 233 9.33 -22.49 9.85
N PRO A 234 8.34 -22.70 8.97
CA PRO A 234 8.63 -22.91 7.56
C PRO A 234 9.28 -21.65 6.97
N LYS A 235 10.23 -21.83 6.05
CA LYS A 235 10.81 -20.72 5.30
C LYS A 235 9.72 -20.02 4.48
N THR A 236 9.78 -18.70 4.39
CA THR A 236 8.90 -17.97 3.46
C THR A 236 9.36 -18.19 2.02
N VAL A 237 8.47 -17.88 1.06
CA VAL A 237 8.83 -17.94 -0.37
C VAL A 237 9.98 -16.99 -0.68
N GLU A 238 9.99 -15.80 -0.08
CA GLU A 238 11.02 -14.80 -0.26
C GLU A 238 12.39 -15.28 0.26
N GLU A 239 12.41 -15.99 1.39
CA GLU A 239 13.62 -16.61 1.92
C GLU A 239 14.11 -17.75 1.02
N GLY A 240 13.18 -18.57 0.52
CA GLY A 240 13.48 -19.60 -0.47
C GLY A 240 14.05 -19.03 -1.77
N MET A 241 13.55 -17.88 -2.22
CA MET A 241 14.07 -17.17 -3.39
C MET A 241 15.47 -16.60 -3.15
N LYS A 242 15.72 -15.99 -1.98
CA LYS A 242 17.05 -15.47 -1.62
C LYS A 242 18.12 -16.55 -1.55
N THR A 243 17.73 -17.75 -1.13
CA THR A 243 18.63 -18.91 -1.00
C THR A 243 18.74 -19.74 -2.28
N GLY A 244 17.92 -19.47 -3.30
CA GLY A 244 17.87 -20.24 -4.54
C GLY A 244 17.14 -21.59 -4.41
N GLU A 245 16.53 -21.89 -3.27
CA GLU A 245 15.71 -23.09 -3.05
C GLU A 245 14.38 -23.03 -3.81
N VAL A 246 13.86 -21.81 -4.02
CA VAL A 246 12.59 -21.56 -4.70
C VAL A 246 12.81 -20.63 -5.88
N MET A 247 12.32 -21.04 -7.05
CA MET A 247 12.23 -20.20 -8.23
C MET A 247 10.76 -19.93 -8.54
N VAL A 248 10.37 -18.67 -8.56
CA VAL A 248 9.01 -18.25 -8.93
C VAL A 248 9.03 -17.69 -10.35
N ALA A 249 8.28 -18.33 -11.25
CA ALA A 249 8.12 -17.83 -12.61
C ALA A 249 7.16 -16.63 -12.63
N PRO A 250 7.53 -15.48 -13.24
CA PRO A 250 6.63 -14.34 -13.35
C PRO A 250 5.47 -14.64 -14.30
N LEU A 251 4.24 -14.28 -13.87
CA LEU A 251 3.03 -14.47 -14.69
C LEU A 251 2.86 -13.38 -15.76
N ILE A 252 3.37 -12.18 -15.49
CA ILE A 252 3.20 -11.01 -16.34
C ILE A 252 4.57 -10.46 -16.67
N LYS A 253 4.82 -10.23 -17.96
CA LYS A 253 5.99 -9.49 -18.45
C LYS A 253 5.56 -8.08 -18.85
N THR A 254 6.13 -7.07 -18.22
CA THR A 254 6.00 -5.67 -18.63
C THR A 254 7.31 -5.18 -19.22
N THR A 255 7.23 -4.23 -20.14
CA THR A 255 8.41 -3.66 -20.84
C THR A 255 8.27 -2.17 -21.15
N ILE A 256 7.31 -1.49 -20.53
CA ILE A 256 7.01 -0.06 -20.81
C ILE A 256 7.24 0.84 -19.61
N SER A 257 7.25 0.30 -18.39
CA SER A 257 7.49 1.07 -17.17
C SER A 257 8.04 0.19 -16.03
N ASP A 258 8.75 0.82 -15.09
CA ASP A 258 9.23 0.22 -13.85
C ASP A 258 9.09 1.22 -12.70
N ASP A 259 8.38 0.83 -11.64
CA ASP A 259 8.04 1.64 -10.47
C ASP A 259 8.70 1.14 -9.18
N ARG A 260 9.59 0.15 -9.26
CA ARG A 260 10.25 -0.45 -8.07
C ARG A 260 11.39 0.40 -7.52
N GLY A 261 11.89 1.36 -8.30
CA GLY A 261 12.94 2.30 -7.90
C GLY A 261 12.39 3.49 -7.12
N ASP A 262 13.24 4.52 -6.96
CA ASP A 262 12.89 5.75 -6.23
C ASP A 262 11.82 6.60 -6.96
N GLU A 263 11.72 6.46 -8.29
CA GLU A 263 10.73 7.12 -9.13
C GLU A 263 10.30 6.23 -10.31
N PRO A 264 9.13 6.48 -10.94
CA PRO A 264 8.69 5.71 -12.09
C PRO A 264 9.55 5.98 -13.32
N LEU A 265 9.93 4.90 -14.00
CA LEU A 265 10.61 4.94 -15.29
C LEU A 265 9.60 4.70 -16.42
N TYR A 266 9.67 5.49 -17.50
CA TYR A 266 8.93 5.27 -18.75
C TYR A 266 9.92 4.82 -19.82
N ASP A 267 9.82 3.55 -20.21
CA ASP A 267 10.78 2.88 -21.11
C ASP A 267 12.24 3.13 -20.70
N GLY A 268 12.50 3.09 -19.39
CA GLY A 268 13.81 3.30 -18.78
C GLY A 268 14.18 4.76 -18.45
N TYR A 269 13.39 5.74 -18.88
CA TYR A 269 13.64 7.16 -18.56
C TYR A 269 12.93 7.59 -17.27
N PRO A 270 13.62 8.21 -16.31
CA PRO A 270 12.98 8.77 -15.12
C PRO A 270 11.94 9.82 -15.47
N ALA A 271 10.75 9.72 -14.88
CA ALA A 271 9.65 10.64 -15.17
C ALA A 271 10.02 12.10 -14.83
N SER A 272 10.76 12.32 -13.74
CA SER A 272 11.22 13.65 -13.34
C SER A 272 12.19 14.26 -14.36
N GLU A 273 13.11 13.46 -14.91
CA GLU A 273 14.09 13.90 -15.90
C GLU A 273 13.42 14.31 -17.22
N LEU A 274 12.38 13.59 -17.64
CA LEU A 274 11.59 13.94 -18.83
C LEU A 274 10.97 15.34 -18.68
N ILE A 275 10.35 15.62 -17.53
CA ILE A 275 9.73 16.92 -17.25
C ILE A 275 10.79 18.02 -17.22
N ASN A 276 11.90 17.80 -16.51
CA ASN A 276 12.98 18.79 -16.37
C ASN A 276 13.65 19.11 -17.71
N LYS A 277 13.67 18.17 -18.66
CA LYS A 277 14.19 18.37 -20.02
C LYS A 277 13.15 18.92 -21.01
N GLY A 278 11.93 19.23 -20.55
CA GLY A 278 10.89 19.85 -21.36
C GLY A 278 10.14 18.89 -22.28
N TYR A 279 10.18 17.58 -21.99
CA TYR A 279 9.37 16.61 -22.71
C TYR A 279 7.89 16.72 -22.31
N GLU A 280 7.02 16.76 -23.31
CA GLU A 280 5.56 16.86 -23.15
C GLU A 280 4.87 15.47 -23.18
N ILE A 281 3.58 15.43 -22.85
CA ILE A 281 2.74 14.21 -22.88
C ILE A 281 2.90 13.37 -24.16
N PRO A 282 2.93 13.94 -25.39
CA PRO A 282 3.15 13.16 -26.60
C PRO A 282 4.44 12.34 -26.60
N HIS A 283 5.51 12.82 -25.96
CA HIS A 283 6.77 12.07 -25.86
C HIS A 283 6.61 10.87 -24.93
N VAL A 284 5.92 11.04 -23.81
CA VAL A 284 5.56 9.94 -22.90
C VAL A 284 4.68 8.92 -23.62
N MET A 285 3.75 9.35 -24.46
CA MET A 285 2.97 8.43 -25.30
C MET A 285 3.88 7.64 -26.26
N GLY A 286 4.86 8.29 -26.90
CA GLY A 286 5.86 7.61 -27.72
C GLY A 286 6.61 6.51 -26.96
N LEU A 287 7.08 6.80 -25.75
CA LEU A 287 7.77 5.82 -24.90
C LEU A 287 6.85 4.66 -24.50
N LEU A 288 5.64 4.94 -24.02
CA LEU A 288 4.75 3.92 -23.48
C LEU A 288 4.04 3.08 -24.54
N TRP A 289 3.80 3.63 -25.74
CA TRP A 289 3.01 2.97 -26.78
C TRP A 289 3.87 2.42 -27.93
N ASP A 290 5.00 3.05 -28.22
CA ASP A 290 5.89 2.70 -29.34
C ASP A 290 7.35 2.43 -28.89
N LYS A 291 7.67 2.60 -27.60
CA LYS A 291 9.04 2.49 -27.05
C LYS A 291 10.05 3.36 -27.78
N ARG A 292 9.60 4.56 -28.12
CA ARG A 292 10.39 5.52 -28.88
C ARG A 292 10.25 6.90 -28.27
N LEU A 293 11.39 7.49 -27.95
CA LEU A 293 11.44 8.91 -27.64
C LEU A 293 11.29 9.69 -28.96
N ILE A 294 10.05 10.00 -29.32
CA ILE A 294 9.72 10.69 -30.57
C ILE A 294 10.33 12.10 -30.60
N SER A 295 10.51 12.63 -31.82
CA SER A 295 11.04 13.98 -32.00
C SER A 295 10.04 15.07 -31.57
N LYS A 296 10.54 16.28 -31.33
CA LYS A 296 9.70 17.45 -31.02
C LYS A 296 8.69 17.76 -32.13
N GLN A 297 9.06 17.50 -33.40
CA GLN A 297 8.15 17.67 -34.54
C GLN A 297 7.01 16.66 -34.49
N GLU A 298 7.31 15.39 -34.25
CA GLU A 298 6.30 14.33 -34.09
C GLU A 298 5.38 14.61 -32.90
N ALA A 299 5.94 15.03 -31.76
CA ALA A 299 5.19 15.40 -30.58
C ALA A 299 4.21 16.56 -30.85
N GLU A 300 4.62 17.57 -31.61
CA GLU A 300 3.77 18.69 -32.00
C GLU A 300 2.63 18.26 -32.93
N ILE A 301 2.88 17.33 -33.86
CA ILE A 301 1.84 16.74 -34.72
C ILE A 301 0.82 15.97 -33.86
N ILE A 302 1.27 15.11 -32.95
CA ILE A 302 0.40 14.34 -32.04
C ILE A 302 -0.41 15.27 -31.16
N LYS A 303 0.20 16.33 -30.60
CA LYS A 303 -0.50 17.34 -29.79
C LYS A 303 -1.64 17.98 -30.56
N ARG A 304 -1.41 18.35 -31.83
CA ARG A 304 -2.46 18.92 -32.71
C ARG A 304 -3.57 17.92 -32.99
N ILE A 305 -3.22 16.67 -33.28
CA ILE A 305 -4.18 15.58 -33.46
C ILE A 305 -5.09 15.48 -32.21
N MET A 306 -4.50 15.52 -31.02
CA MET A 306 -5.25 15.42 -29.77
C MET A 306 -6.18 16.60 -29.57
N MET A 307 -5.69 17.83 -29.76
CA MET A 307 -6.49 19.04 -29.61
C MET A 307 -7.67 19.09 -30.59
N LEU A 308 -7.44 18.74 -31.86
CA LEU A 308 -8.47 18.76 -32.91
C LEU A 308 -9.53 17.65 -32.73
N SER A 309 -9.19 16.61 -31.97
CA SER A 309 -10.05 15.44 -31.73
C SER A 309 -10.64 15.38 -30.32
N ALA A 310 -10.35 16.37 -29.48
CA ALA A 310 -10.69 16.40 -28.06
C ALA A 310 -12.20 16.25 -27.80
N ASP A 311 -13.02 16.95 -28.58
CA ASP A 311 -14.47 16.84 -28.52
C ASP A 311 -15.16 17.15 -29.88
N HIS A 312 -16.44 16.81 -30.01
CA HIS A 312 -17.26 17.10 -31.19
C HIS A 312 -18.74 17.32 -30.81
N GLY A 313 -18.98 17.86 -29.62
CA GLY A 313 -20.29 18.23 -29.11
C GLY A 313 -21.12 17.04 -28.58
N PRO A 314 -22.25 17.36 -27.92
CA PRO A 314 -23.01 16.40 -27.11
C PRO A 314 -23.81 15.37 -27.92
N CYS A 315 -23.95 15.56 -29.23
CA CYS A 315 -24.83 14.73 -30.08
C CYS A 315 -24.15 13.47 -30.61
N VAL A 316 -22.83 13.31 -30.44
CA VAL A 316 -22.14 12.08 -30.84
C VAL A 316 -22.34 11.00 -29.79
N SER A 317 -22.35 9.73 -30.22
CA SER A 317 -22.74 8.60 -29.37
C SER A 317 -21.99 8.53 -28.03
N GLY A 318 -20.68 8.74 -28.01
CA GLY A 318 -19.90 8.71 -26.76
C GLY A 318 -20.22 9.87 -25.82
N ALA A 319 -20.36 11.09 -26.34
CA ALA A 319 -20.71 12.26 -25.54
C ALA A 319 -22.12 12.11 -24.95
N LEU A 320 -23.10 11.74 -25.78
CA LEU A 320 -24.48 11.50 -25.35
C LEU A 320 -24.55 10.39 -24.29
N GLY A 321 -23.82 9.28 -24.48
CA GLY A 321 -23.75 8.19 -23.51
C GLY A 321 -23.20 8.65 -22.15
N THR A 322 -22.15 9.49 -22.18
CA THR A 322 -21.56 10.08 -20.96
C THR A 322 -22.53 11.02 -20.26
N ILE A 323 -23.23 11.87 -21.02
CA ILE A 323 -24.23 12.81 -20.51
C ILE A 323 -25.39 12.07 -19.84
N ILE A 324 -25.95 11.04 -20.51
CA ILE A 324 -27.04 10.23 -19.94
C ILE A 324 -26.60 9.60 -18.61
N ALA A 325 -25.39 9.03 -18.57
CA ALA A 325 -24.85 8.46 -17.33
C ALA A 325 -24.67 9.52 -16.23
N ALA A 326 -24.11 10.69 -16.58
CA ALA A 326 -23.92 11.80 -15.64
C ALA A 326 -25.25 12.27 -15.03
N CYS A 327 -26.27 12.47 -15.88
CA CYS A 327 -27.63 12.87 -15.50
C CYS A 327 -28.36 11.78 -14.67
N ALA A 328 -27.96 10.52 -14.79
CA ALA A 328 -28.44 9.43 -13.94
C ALA A 328 -27.75 9.37 -12.57
N GLY A 329 -26.84 10.31 -12.28
CA GLY A 329 -26.11 10.37 -11.00
C GLY A 329 -24.83 9.54 -10.96
N ILE A 330 -24.45 8.88 -12.06
CA ILE A 330 -23.29 7.97 -12.12
C ILE A 330 -21.97 8.75 -11.96
N GLY A 331 -20.99 8.13 -11.27
CA GLY A 331 -19.66 8.71 -11.04
C GLY A 331 -18.85 8.91 -12.34
N MET A 332 -17.84 9.80 -12.30
CA MET A 332 -17.10 10.23 -13.50
C MET A 332 -16.50 9.07 -14.27
N SER A 333 -15.77 8.16 -13.61
CA SER A 333 -15.09 7.04 -14.27
C SER A 333 -16.06 6.15 -15.04
N GLN A 334 -17.19 5.78 -14.42
CA GLN A 334 -18.23 4.95 -15.02
C GLN A 334 -18.95 5.66 -16.16
N ALA A 335 -19.23 6.96 -16.01
CA ALA A 335 -19.89 7.74 -17.05
C ALA A 335 -19.00 7.95 -18.28
N VAL A 336 -17.72 8.26 -18.07
CA VAL A 336 -16.73 8.34 -19.15
C VAL A 336 -16.56 6.97 -19.82
N ALA A 337 -16.51 5.88 -19.05
CA ALA A 337 -16.49 4.52 -19.59
C ALA A 337 -17.74 4.22 -20.45
N ALA A 338 -18.93 4.64 -20.01
CA ALA A 338 -20.15 4.51 -20.82
C ALA A 338 -20.04 5.23 -22.17
N GLY A 339 -19.41 6.40 -22.21
CA GLY A 339 -19.09 7.09 -23.46
C GLY A 339 -18.03 6.38 -24.30
N LEU A 340 -16.97 5.87 -23.68
CA LEU A 340 -15.89 5.15 -24.36
C LEU A 340 -16.36 3.82 -24.97
N ILE A 341 -17.27 3.10 -24.31
CA ILE A 341 -17.86 1.85 -24.83
C ILE A 341 -18.61 2.09 -26.16
N MET A 342 -19.09 3.32 -26.40
CA MET A 342 -19.73 3.67 -27.67
C MET A 342 -18.73 3.78 -28.82
N ILE A 343 -17.42 3.84 -28.54
CA ILE A 343 -16.36 3.88 -29.57
C ILE A 343 -16.23 2.49 -30.19
N GLY A 344 -16.52 2.41 -31.49
CA GLY A 344 -16.54 1.16 -32.26
C GLY A 344 -16.63 1.44 -33.76
N PRO A 345 -17.03 0.46 -34.59
CA PRO A 345 -16.91 0.54 -36.05
C PRO A 345 -17.73 1.68 -36.69
N ARG A 346 -18.73 2.23 -35.98
CA ARG A 346 -19.59 3.31 -36.47
C ARG A 346 -19.34 4.67 -35.80
N PHE A 347 -18.54 4.70 -34.74
CA PHE A 347 -18.21 5.92 -34.00
C PHE A 347 -16.77 5.82 -33.48
N GLY A 348 -15.87 6.64 -34.01
CA GLY A 348 -14.47 6.71 -33.55
C GLY A 348 -13.56 5.56 -33.97
N GLY A 349 -14.08 4.39 -34.36
CA GLY A 349 -13.27 3.24 -34.80
C GLY A 349 -12.70 3.35 -36.22
N ALA A 350 -12.99 4.42 -36.96
CA ALA A 350 -12.58 4.55 -38.36
C ALA A 350 -11.07 4.77 -38.55
N VAL A 351 -10.34 5.11 -37.49
CA VAL A 351 -8.92 5.50 -37.54
C VAL A 351 -8.05 4.29 -37.89
N THR A 352 -8.17 3.21 -37.14
CA THR A 352 -7.39 1.99 -37.39
C THR A 352 -7.71 1.40 -38.77
N ASP A 353 -8.99 1.38 -39.16
CA ASP A 353 -9.37 0.85 -40.47
C ASP A 353 -8.89 1.74 -41.63
N ALA A 354 -8.95 3.07 -41.48
CA ALA A 354 -8.40 3.99 -42.48
C ALA A 354 -6.89 3.80 -42.62
N GLY A 355 -6.17 3.74 -41.49
CA GLY A 355 -4.72 3.51 -41.47
C GLY A 355 -4.35 2.18 -42.11
N ARG A 356 -5.09 1.10 -41.81
CA ARG A 356 -4.90 -0.22 -42.39
C ARG A 356 -5.02 -0.20 -43.92
N TRP A 357 -6.08 0.41 -44.45
CA TRP A 357 -6.35 0.37 -45.88
C TRP A 357 -5.52 1.36 -46.69
N PHE A 358 -5.22 2.55 -46.16
CA PHE A 358 -4.26 3.46 -46.80
C PHE A 358 -2.86 2.84 -46.80
N LYS A 359 -2.42 2.22 -45.70
CA LYS A 359 -1.16 1.48 -45.65
C LYS A 359 -1.11 0.35 -46.65
N HIS A 360 -2.16 -0.46 -46.72
CA HIS A 360 -2.24 -1.54 -47.69
C HIS A 360 -2.09 -1.04 -49.13
N ALA A 361 -2.76 0.06 -49.49
CA ALA A 361 -2.70 0.61 -50.84
C ALA A 361 -1.29 1.12 -51.19
N VAL A 362 -0.65 1.84 -50.27
CA VAL A 362 0.72 2.37 -50.45
C VAL A 362 1.74 1.25 -50.53
N ASP A 363 1.68 0.26 -49.63
CA ASP A 363 2.60 -0.89 -49.60
C ASP A 363 2.51 -1.72 -50.89
N ASN A 364 1.30 -1.87 -51.44
CA ASN A 364 1.05 -2.61 -52.68
C ASN A 364 1.13 -1.75 -53.94
N LYS A 365 1.53 -0.48 -53.83
CA LYS A 365 1.67 0.48 -54.94
C LYS A 365 0.42 0.58 -55.81
N MET A 366 -0.76 0.48 -55.19
CA MET A 366 -2.04 0.56 -55.90
C MET A 366 -2.26 1.97 -56.43
N SER A 367 -2.84 2.09 -57.63
CA SER A 367 -3.46 3.34 -58.07
C SER A 367 -4.74 3.62 -57.28
N VAL A 368 -5.20 4.88 -57.28
CA VAL A 368 -6.45 5.26 -56.61
C VAL A 368 -7.65 4.47 -57.15
N ASP A 369 -7.71 4.23 -58.46
CA ASP A 369 -8.81 3.49 -59.09
C ASP A 369 -8.80 2.00 -58.73
N GLU A 370 -7.62 1.36 -58.68
CA GLU A 370 -7.47 -0.01 -58.20
C GLU A 370 -7.89 -0.12 -56.73
N PHE A 371 -7.48 0.84 -55.89
CA PHE A 371 -7.86 0.87 -54.48
C PHE A 371 -9.36 1.02 -54.29
N LEU A 372 -10.01 1.98 -54.97
CA LEU A 372 -11.45 2.18 -54.85
C LEU A 372 -12.24 0.97 -55.36
N SER A 373 -11.76 0.30 -56.41
CA SER A 373 -12.35 -0.93 -56.93
C SER A 373 -12.21 -2.08 -55.93
N TYR A 374 -11.03 -2.22 -55.33
CA TYR A 374 -10.78 -3.20 -54.27
C TYR A 374 -11.68 -2.96 -53.06
N MET A 375 -11.78 -1.72 -52.58
CA MET A 375 -12.62 -1.37 -51.44
C MET A 375 -14.08 -1.69 -51.72
N LYS A 376 -14.62 -1.31 -52.88
CA LYS A 376 -16.00 -1.61 -53.27
C LYS A 376 -16.29 -3.12 -53.31
N LYS A 377 -15.33 -3.93 -53.75
CA LYS A 377 -15.49 -5.38 -53.90
C LYS A 377 -15.34 -6.14 -52.57
N ASN A 378 -14.39 -5.74 -51.74
CA ASN A 378 -13.93 -6.57 -50.62
C ASN A 378 -14.23 -6.01 -49.23
N VAL A 379 -14.49 -4.70 -49.10
CA VAL A 379 -14.56 -4.04 -47.79
C VAL A 379 -15.85 -3.23 -47.62
N GLY A 380 -16.17 -2.37 -48.59
CA GLY A 380 -17.29 -1.44 -48.55
C GLY A 380 -16.83 0.02 -48.70
N PRO A 381 -17.53 0.98 -48.08
CA PRO A 381 -17.13 2.38 -48.07
C PRO A 381 -15.72 2.57 -47.50
N VAL A 382 -14.95 3.50 -48.07
CA VAL A 382 -13.57 3.77 -47.62
C VAL A 382 -13.60 4.40 -46.22
N PRO A 383 -13.01 3.76 -45.19
CA PRO A 383 -12.91 4.34 -43.85
C PRO A 383 -12.11 5.65 -43.91
N GLY A 384 -12.54 6.65 -43.14
CA GLY A 384 -11.91 7.97 -43.17
C GLY A 384 -12.35 8.87 -44.34
N ILE A 385 -13.17 8.38 -45.27
CA ILE A 385 -13.79 9.18 -46.33
C ILE A 385 -15.28 9.38 -46.05
N GLY A 386 -15.73 10.63 -46.14
CA GLY A 386 -17.12 11.01 -45.99
C GLY A 386 -17.39 11.81 -44.72
N HIS A 387 -18.29 12.78 -44.86
CA HIS A 387 -18.76 13.61 -43.76
C HIS A 387 -20.28 13.87 -43.87
N ARG A 388 -20.98 14.00 -42.73
CA ARG A 388 -22.42 14.32 -42.69
C ARG A 388 -22.76 15.77 -43.08
N VAL A 389 -22.01 16.73 -42.53
CA VAL A 389 -22.24 18.19 -42.72
C VAL A 389 -21.23 18.88 -43.65
N LYS A 390 -19.95 18.51 -43.59
CA LYS A 390 -18.86 19.12 -44.37
C LYS A 390 -18.80 18.58 -45.80
N SER A 391 -18.28 19.39 -46.70
CA SER A 391 -18.15 19.12 -48.13
C SER A 391 -16.96 19.86 -48.74
N VAL A 392 -16.69 19.68 -50.03
CA VAL A 392 -15.67 20.46 -50.75
C VAL A 392 -15.90 21.98 -50.62
N ARG A 393 -17.17 22.42 -50.62
CA ARG A 393 -17.55 23.84 -50.48
C ARG A 393 -17.50 24.34 -49.03
N ASN A 394 -17.75 23.45 -48.06
CA ASN A 394 -17.67 23.73 -46.63
C ASN A 394 -16.69 22.74 -45.96
N PRO A 395 -15.38 22.96 -46.13
CA PRO A 395 -14.38 21.99 -45.72
C PRO A 395 -14.27 21.87 -44.19
N ASP A 396 -13.84 20.70 -43.73
CA ASP A 396 -13.51 20.52 -42.32
C ASP A 396 -12.23 21.29 -41.99
N LYS A 397 -12.37 22.33 -41.15
CA LYS A 397 -11.23 23.15 -40.73
C LYS A 397 -10.17 22.34 -40.00
N ARG A 398 -10.55 21.29 -39.26
CA ARG A 398 -9.59 20.44 -38.53
C ARG A 398 -8.67 19.69 -39.48
N VAL A 399 -9.24 19.15 -40.55
CA VAL A 399 -8.49 18.47 -41.62
C VAL A 399 -7.55 19.47 -42.29
N LYS A 400 -8.07 20.65 -42.67
CA LYS A 400 -7.25 21.70 -43.29
C LYS A 400 -6.07 22.15 -42.43
N GLU A 401 -6.29 22.40 -41.14
CA GLU A 401 -5.24 22.82 -40.21
C GLU A 401 -4.17 21.73 -40.03
N LEU A 402 -4.58 20.47 -39.84
CA LEU A 402 -3.65 19.36 -39.66
C LEU A 402 -2.83 19.09 -40.92
N VAL A 403 -3.48 19.00 -42.08
CA VAL A 403 -2.81 18.79 -43.37
C VAL A 403 -1.87 19.94 -43.68
N GLY A 404 -2.33 21.19 -43.52
CA GLY A 404 -1.51 22.38 -43.77
C GLY A 404 -0.25 22.41 -42.90
N TYR A 405 -0.39 22.08 -41.61
CA TYR A 405 0.74 21.99 -40.70
C TYR A 405 1.70 20.85 -41.07
N VAL A 406 1.20 19.63 -41.27
CA VAL A 406 2.06 18.47 -41.62
C VAL A 406 2.82 18.72 -42.92
N LYS A 407 2.17 19.30 -43.94
CA LYS A 407 2.80 19.63 -45.22
C LYS A 407 3.86 20.73 -45.09
N SER A 408 3.68 21.70 -44.19
CA SER A 408 4.67 22.77 -44.00
C SER A 408 5.98 22.29 -43.37
N LEU A 409 5.99 21.11 -42.74
CA LEU A 409 7.18 20.50 -42.16
C LEU A 409 8.13 19.88 -43.21
N GLY A 410 7.67 19.66 -44.45
CA GLY A 410 8.49 19.07 -45.52
C GLY A 410 8.88 17.60 -45.29
N ILE A 411 8.21 16.91 -44.38
CA ILE A 411 8.41 15.47 -44.13
C ILE A 411 7.74 14.63 -45.24
N LYS A 412 8.22 13.39 -45.44
CA LYS A 412 7.58 12.44 -46.36
C LYS A 412 6.27 11.95 -45.77
N THR A 413 5.19 12.01 -46.56
CA THR A 413 3.85 11.62 -46.10
C THR A 413 3.10 10.76 -47.14
N PRO A 414 3.67 9.63 -47.57
CA PRO A 414 3.10 8.83 -48.66
C PRO A 414 1.65 8.39 -48.41
N HIS A 415 1.28 8.11 -47.15
CA HIS A 415 -0.09 7.71 -46.82
C HIS A 415 -1.05 8.89 -46.83
N LEU A 416 -0.64 10.05 -46.32
CA LEU A 416 -1.44 11.27 -46.41
C LEU A 416 -1.61 11.72 -47.87
N ASP A 417 -0.55 11.67 -48.66
CA ASP A 417 -0.59 11.99 -50.09
C ASP A 417 -1.59 11.09 -50.82
N PHE A 418 -1.50 9.78 -50.59
CA PHE A 418 -2.45 8.82 -51.15
C PHE A 418 -3.90 9.10 -50.71
N ALA A 419 -4.12 9.37 -49.43
CA ALA A 419 -5.47 9.67 -48.90
C ALA A 419 -6.07 10.95 -49.52
N LEU A 420 -5.24 11.97 -49.78
CA LEU A 420 -5.67 13.20 -50.47
C LEU A 420 -5.99 12.96 -51.96
N GLU A 421 -5.25 12.08 -52.65
CA GLU A 421 -5.61 11.68 -54.02
C GLU A 421 -6.92 10.88 -54.05
N VAL A 422 -7.14 10.00 -53.08
CA VAL A 422 -8.43 9.29 -52.91
C VAL A 422 -9.57 10.31 -52.73
N GLU A 423 -9.40 11.32 -51.89
CA GLU A 423 -10.38 12.39 -51.69
C GLU A 423 -10.73 13.12 -53.00
N LYS A 424 -9.74 13.46 -53.85
CA LYS A 424 -10.01 14.14 -55.13
C LYS A 424 -10.96 13.32 -56.00
N VAL A 425 -10.74 12.00 -56.06
CA VAL A 425 -11.59 11.10 -56.85
C VAL A 425 -12.96 10.91 -56.21
N THR A 426 -13.05 10.74 -54.89
CA THR A 426 -14.34 10.49 -54.21
C THR A 426 -15.23 11.72 -54.15
N SER A 427 -14.64 12.89 -53.90
CA SER A 427 -15.37 14.16 -53.81
C SER A 427 -15.95 14.62 -55.16
N SER A 428 -15.33 14.21 -56.27
CA SER A 428 -15.90 14.41 -57.62
C SER A 428 -17.19 13.61 -57.85
N LYS A 429 -17.37 12.47 -57.16
CA LYS A 429 -18.58 11.64 -57.22
C LYS A 429 -19.70 12.20 -56.34
N LYS A 430 -19.36 12.70 -55.15
CA LYS A 430 -20.30 13.36 -54.25
C LYS A 430 -19.55 14.32 -53.33
N GLU A 431 -20.02 15.56 -53.26
CA GLU A 431 -19.30 16.67 -52.62
C GLU A 431 -18.98 16.47 -51.12
N ASN A 432 -19.69 15.57 -50.43
CA ASN A 432 -19.49 15.28 -49.02
C ASN A 432 -18.58 14.05 -48.77
N LEU A 433 -18.08 13.39 -49.82
CA LEU A 433 -17.09 12.31 -49.77
C LEU A 433 -15.67 12.88 -49.72
N ILE A 434 -15.43 13.73 -48.72
CA ILE A 434 -14.14 14.36 -48.41
C ILE A 434 -13.35 13.54 -47.38
N LEU A 435 -12.04 13.75 -47.28
CA LEU A 435 -11.23 13.16 -46.22
C LEU A 435 -11.66 13.77 -44.88
N ASN A 436 -12.00 12.92 -43.92
CA ASN A 436 -12.40 13.36 -42.58
C ASN A 436 -11.21 13.36 -41.60
N VAL A 437 -11.45 13.87 -40.39
CA VAL A 437 -10.39 13.99 -39.37
C VAL A 437 -9.83 12.62 -38.95
N ASP A 438 -10.67 11.58 -38.89
CA ASP A 438 -10.26 10.23 -38.51
C ASP A 438 -9.31 9.63 -39.56
N GLY A 439 -9.66 9.78 -40.85
CA GLY A 439 -8.82 9.34 -41.97
C GLY A 439 -7.52 10.13 -42.08
N THR A 440 -7.56 11.44 -41.83
CA THR A 440 -6.37 12.31 -41.83
C THR A 440 -5.42 11.92 -40.71
N MET A 441 -5.94 11.77 -39.49
CA MET A 441 -5.16 11.32 -38.34
C MET A 441 -4.53 9.95 -38.60
N ALA A 442 -5.28 9.00 -39.16
CA ALA A 442 -4.77 7.69 -39.47
C ALA A 442 -3.61 7.73 -40.46
N ALA A 443 -3.77 8.44 -41.58
CA ALA A 443 -2.72 8.56 -42.59
C ALA A 443 -1.45 9.20 -42.02
N VAL A 444 -1.60 10.29 -41.26
CA VAL A 444 -0.47 10.97 -40.61
C VAL A 444 0.24 10.07 -39.60
N LEU A 445 -0.49 9.40 -38.71
CA LEU A 445 0.13 8.54 -37.69
C LEU A 445 0.85 7.33 -38.31
N VAL A 446 0.34 6.78 -39.41
CA VAL A 446 1.04 5.74 -40.18
C VAL A 446 2.31 6.31 -40.82
N ASP A 447 2.27 7.53 -41.37
CA ASP A 447 3.47 8.21 -41.89
C ASP A 447 4.51 8.50 -40.79
N LEU A 448 4.08 8.71 -39.55
CA LEU A 448 4.97 8.83 -38.38
C LEU A 448 5.51 7.47 -37.87
N GLY A 449 5.05 6.35 -38.44
CA GLY A 449 5.54 5.01 -38.11
C GLY A 449 4.83 4.32 -36.96
N PHE A 450 3.73 4.86 -36.42
CA PHE A 450 2.99 4.18 -35.35
C PHE A 450 2.31 2.90 -35.85
N PRO A 451 2.26 1.83 -35.04
CA PRO A 451 1.57 0.60 -35.40
C PRO A 451 0.08 0.83 -35.68
N VAL A 452 -0.44 0.27 -36.78
CA VAL A 452 -1.84 0.44 -37.22
C VAL A 452 -2.85 0.07 -36.12
N ASP A 453 -2.57 -0.97 -35.34
CA ASP A 453 -3.46 -1.43 -34.27
C ASP A 453 -3.49 -0.49 -33.06
N SER A 454 -2.50 0.40 -32.91
CA SER A 454 -2.45 1.40 -31.83
C SER A 454 -3.20 2.69 -32.17
N LEU A 455 -3.51 2.94 -33.44
CA LEU A 455 -3.99 4.25 -33.92
C LEU A 455 -5.29 4.71 -33.24
N ASN A 456 -6.20 3.79 -32.94
CA ASN A 456 -7.44 4.12 -32.27
C ASN A 456 -7.21 4.64 -30.84
N GLY A 457 -6.08 4.29 -30.21
CA GLY A 457 -5.68 4.79 -28.90
C GLY A 457 -5.57 6.32 -28.86
N PHE A 458 -5.08 6.95 -29.95
CA PHE A 458 -5.01 8.40 -30.06
C PHE A 458 -6.40 9.03 -30.04
N PHE A 459 -7.36 8.48 -30.79
CA PHE A 459 -8.74 8.95 -30.77
C PHE A 459 -9.38 8.79 -29.39
N ILE A 460 -9.23 7.61 -28.78
CA ILE A 460 -9.79 7.29 -27.46
C ILE A 460 -9.25 8.25 -26.40
N LEU A 461 -7.94 8.41 -26.33
CA LEU A 461 -7.30 9.30 -25.35
C LEU A 461 -7.74 10.76 -25.57
N SER A 462 -7.74 11.22 -26.82
CA SER A 462 -8.17 12.59 -27.15
C SER A 462 -9.62 12.82 -26.75
N ARG A 463 -10.51 11.89 -27.12
CA ARG A 463 -11.94 12.00 -26.86
C ARG A 463 -12.28 11.97 -25.38
N THR A 464 -11.47 11.29 -24.58
CA THR A 464 -11.64 11.22 -23.12
C THR A 464 -11.66 12.62 -22.48
N ILE A 465 -10.91 13.58 -23.04
CA ILE A 465 -10.92 14.99 -22.59
C ILE A 465 -12.34 15.57 -22.69
N GLY A 466 -12.98 15.45 -23.84
CA GLY A 466 -14.35 15.92 -24.07
C GLY A 466 -15.39 15.19 -23.23
N LEU A 467 -15.25 13.86 -23.06
CA LEU A 467 -16.18 13.07 -22.23
C LEU A 467 -16.13 13.49 -20.76
N ILE A 468 -14.93 13.68 -20.19
CA ILE A 468 -14.77 14.24 -18.84
C ILE A 468 -15.42 15.62 -18.76
N GLY A 469 -15.16 16.47 -19.77
CA GLY A 469 -15.76 17.80 -19.87
C GLY A 469 -17.28 17.77 -19.82
N HIS A 470 -17.92 16.89 -20.59
CA HIS A 470 -19.37 16.71 -20.58
C HIS A 470 -19.90 16.22 -19.23
N TRP A 471 -19.22 15.28 -18.56
CA TRP A 471 -19.64 14.84 -17.23
C TRP A 471 -19.58 15.99 -16.21
N VAL A 472 -18.48 16.75 -16.20
CA VAL A 472 -18.29 17.91 -15.31
C VAL A 472 -19.35 18.97 -15.59
N ASP A 473 -19.64 19.22 -16.86
CA ASP A 473 -20.66 20.18 -17.29
C ASP A 473 -22.05 19.80 -16.74
N GLN A 474 -22.47 18.54 -16.91
CA GLN A 474 -23.77 18.08 -16.38
C GLN A 474 -23.84 18.14 -14.85
N LYS A 475 -22.74 17.87 -14.14
CA LYS A 475 -22.68 18.03 -12.68
C LYS A 475 -22.80 19.49 -12.25
N ARG A 476 -22.14 20.41 -12.95
CA ARG A 476 -22.22 21.85 -12.65
C ARG A 476 -23.61 22.43 -12.90
N GLN A 477 -24.32 21.89 -13.89
CA GLN A 477 -25.68 22.31 -14.23
C GLN A 477 -26.76 21.70 -13.33
N ASP A 478 -26.39 20.81 -12.39
CA ASP A 478 -27.34 20.01 -11.61
C ASP A 478 -28.38 19.30 -12.51
N SER A 479 -27.88 18.76 -13.64
CA SER A 479 -28.73 18.17 -14.66
C SER A 479 -29.51 16.97 -14.12
N ARG A 480 -30.82 16.96 -14.38
CA ARG A 480 -31.74 15.91 -13.95
C ARG A 480 -31.67 14.68 -14.85
N LEU A 481 -32.21 13.57 -14.35
CA LEU A 481 -32.38 12.32 -15.08
C LEU A 481 -33.05 12.54 -16.45
N ILE A 482 -32.42 12.04 -17.51
CA ILE A 482 -32.95 12.07 -18.88
C ILE A 482 -33.80 10.81 -19.13
N ARG A 483 -35.02 11.01 -19.65
CA ARG A 483 -35.88 9.96 -20.21
C ARG A 483 -36.29 10.35 -21.62
N LEU A 484 -36.30 9.40 -22.55
CA LEU A 484 -36.80 9.64 -23.91
C LEU A 484 -38.32 9.79 -23.89
N PHE A 485 -38.85 10.67 -24.75
CA PHE A 485 -40.28 10.80 -24.97
C PHE A 485 -40.80 9.72 -25.91
N ASP A 486 -42.07 9.31 -25.72
CA ASP A 486 -42.69 8.26 -26.52
C ASP A 486 -42.76 8.60 -28.02
N TYR A 487 -42.91 9.87 -28.38
CA TYR A 487 -42.94 10.30 -29.80
C TYR A 487 -41.58 10.17 -30.51
N LEU A 488 -40.49 9.92 -29.76
CA LEU A 488 -39.18 9.58 -30.31
C LEU A 488 -39.01 8.07 -30.50
N VAL A 489 -39.99 7.26 -30.11
CA VAL A 489 -39.94 5.79 -30.14
C VAL A 489 -41.04 5.25 -31.06
N ASN A 490 -40.65 4.48 -32.08
CA ASN A 490 -41.60 3.72 -32.88
C ASN A 490 -41.90 2.36 -32.23
N TYR A 491 -43.00 2.28 -31.46
CA TYR A 491 -43.42 1.05 -30.77
C TYR A 491 -44.03 0.01 -31.73
N ALA A 492 -43.17 -0.70 -32.47
CA ALA A 492 -43.56 -1.73 -33.45
C ALA A 492 -43.83 -3.12 -32.81
N VAL A 493 -44.52 -3.16 -31.67
CA VAL A 493 -44.87 -4.41 -30.98
C VAL A 493 -46.16 -5.03 -31.53
N PRO A 494 -46.32 -6.37 -31.52
CA PRO A 494 -47.59 -7.00 -31.85
C PRO A 494 -48.72 -6.49 -30.94
N LYS A 495 -49.94 -6.46 -31.46
CA LYS A 495 -51.15 -6.26 -30.64
C LYS A 495 -51.23 -7.30 -29.53
N ARG A 496 -52.02 -7.02 -28.49
CA ARG A 496 -52.31 -7.97 -27.41
C ARG A 496 -52.68 -9.33 -27.99
N ARG A 497 -51.99 -10.38 -27.56
CA ARG A 497 -52.24 -11.79 -27.88
C ARG A 497 -52.73 -12.50 -26.62
N GLU A 498 -53.58 -13.49 -26.76
CA GLU A 498 -53.97 -14.34 -25.63
C GLU A 498 -52.80 -15.22 -25.19
N VAL A 499 -52.66 -15.39 -23.87
CA VAL A 499 -51.67 -16.31 -23.30
C VAL A 499 -52.25 -17.72 -23.45
N PRO A 500 -51.59 -18.63 -24.19
CA PRO A 500 -52.06 -20.01 -24.28
C PRO A 500 -51.97 -20.68 -22.89
N PRO A 501 -52.81 -21.70 -22.61
CA PRO A 501 -52.70 -22.46 -21.37
C PRO A 501 -51.28 -23.04 -21.22
N LEU A 502 -50.72 -22.93 -20.00
CA LEU A 502 -49.46 -23.56 -19.65
C LEU A 502 -49.66 -25.08 -19.74
N LYS A 503 -48.92 -25.73 -20.65
CA LYS A 503 -48.97 -27.19 -20.83
C LYS A 503 -48.32 -27.94 -19.68
#